data_AF-A0A842UIT2-F1
#
_entry.id   AF-A0A842UIT2-F1
#
_cell.length_a   1.000
_cell.length_b   1.000
_cell.length_c   1.000
_cell.angle_alpha   90.00
_cell.angle_beta   90.00
_cell.angle_gamma   90.00
#
_symmetry.space_group_name_H-M   'P 1'
#
loop_
_entity.id
_entity.type
_entity.pdbx_description
1 polymer ?
#
loop_
_entity_poly.entity_id
_entity_poly.type
_entity_poly.pdbx_seq_one_letter_code
_entity_poly.pdbx_strand_id
1 'polypeptide(L)'
;MRVSQGFLFMVFFVSVFLGIWVSPGQVNIFHFSLLYKFAAFFLLLGAFFLLLKKSWVKHLRPFYYIFFLALWLMPFLRCRFKVPFLFCHACPGKCAWGFYRSSFIPVFLALNLDRRFWCWRLCPLGQIQDKVFRGSGVSVPAQAGYLRYVVLLFTVLVLALGLSHTYKAAYVYSALSLGLLFFLLGGSFFVRRSFCTYLCPVGAFSDLVLEVENKAKK
;
A
#
# COMPACT_ATOMS: atom_id res chain seq x y z
N MET A 1 -18.15 10.68 9.00
CA MET A 1 -18.16 12.05 8.41
C MET A 1 -17.89 11.95 6.92
N ARG A 2 -18.56 12.73 6.04
CA ARG A 2 -18.09 12.85 4.64
C ARG A 2 -16.82 13.68 4.68
N VAL A 3 -15.66 13.07 4.45
CA VAL A 3 -14.43 13.83 4.19
C VAL A 3 -14.74 14.81 3.07
N SER A 4 -14.60 16.11 3.33
CA SER A 4 -14.85 17.15 2.35
C SER A 4 -14.02 16.85 1.10
N GLN A 5 -14.66 16.89 -0.07
CA GLN A 5 -13.99 16.69 -1.35
C GLN A 5 -12.78 17.64 -1.52
N GLY A 6 -12.83 18.82 -0.89
CA GLY A 6 -11.73 19.77 -0.84
C GLY A 6 -10.52 19.28 -0.04
N PHE A 7 -10.72 18.53 1.05
CA PHE A 7 -9.61 17.97 1.84
C PHE A 7 -8.85 16.88 1.07
N LEU A 8 -9.58 16.01 0.38
CA LEU A 8 -8.97 14.99 -0.49
C LEU A 8 -8.21 15.63 -1.66
N PHE A 9 -8.75 16.70 -2.25
CA PHE A 9 -8.06 17.47 -3.29
C PHE A 9 -6.78 18.14 -2.77
N MET A 10 -6.82 18.73 -1.57
CA MET A 10 -5.66 19.36 -0.97
C MET A 10 -4.56 18.34 -0.67
N VAL A 11 -4.87 17.22 -0.02
CA VAL A 11 -3.90 16.15 0.27
C VAL A 11 -3.30 15.60 -1.03
N PHE A 12 -4.13 15.45 -2.06
CA PHE A 12 -3.72 15.02 -3.38
C PHE A 12 -2.71 16.00 -4.02
N PHE A 13 -3.08 17.27 -4.09
CA PHE A 13 -2.29 18.31 -4.73
C PHE A 13 -0.95 18.52 -4.01
N VAL A 14 -0.98 18.52 -2.68
CA VAL A 14 0.23 18.61 -1.84
C VAL A 14 1.13 17.39 -2.06
N SER A 15 0.58 16.18 -2.14
CA SER A 15 1.37 14.95 -2.37
C SER A 15 2.04 14.92 -3.76
N VAL A 16 1.34 15.40 -4.79
CA VAL A 16 1.87 15.54 -6.16
C VAL A 16 2.93 16.64 -6.21
N PHE A 17 2.64 17.80 -5.64
CA PHE A 17 3.52 18.96 -5.64
C PHE A 17 4.82 18.66 -4.88
N LEU A 18 4.74 18.07 -3.69
CA LEU A 18 5.90 17.63 -2.92
C LEU A 18 6.68 16.52 -3.64
N GLY A 19 6.00 15.58 -4.31
CA GLY A 19 6.67 14.53 -5.08
C GLY A 19 7.46 15.05 -6.29
N ILE A 20 7.00 16.15 -6.91
CA ILE A 20 7.65 16.79 -8.06
C ILE A 20 8.80 17.71 -7.60
N TRP A 21 8.63 18.43 -6.49
CA TRP A 21 9.60 19.43 -6.01
C TRP A 21 10.77 18.86 -5.20
N VAL A 22 10.62 17.70 -4.54
CA VAL A 22 11.61 17.19 -3.58
C VAL A 22 12.86 16.53 -4.20
N SER A 23 13.22 16.79 -5.47
CA SER A 23 14.53 16.28 -5.94
C SER A 23 15.22 17.12 -7.02
N PRO A 24 15.91 18.22 -6.64
CA PRO A 24 16.87 18.89 -7.52
C PRO A 24 18.29 18.27 -7.49
N GLY A 25 18.57 17.30 -6.61
CA GLY A 25 19.96 17.12 -6.14
C GLY A 25 20.77 15.90 -6.59
N GLN A 26 20.22 14.71 -6.83
CA GLN A 26 21.06 13.49 -6.92
C GLN A 26 20.47 12.30 -7.70
N VAL A 27 20.08 12.46 -8.98
CA VAL A 27 19.58 11.31 -9.77
C VAL A 27 20.21 11.22 -11.16
N ASN A 28 21.55 11.22 -11.24
CA ASN A 28 22.27 11.00 -12.51
C ASN A 28 22.53 9.53 -12.87
N ILE A 29 22.03 8.55 -12.10
CA ILE A 29 22.39 7.12 -12.32
C ILE A 29 21.25 6.28 -12.90
N PHE A 30 20.03 6.81 -12.98
CA PHE A 30 18.97 6.16 -13.73
C PHE A 30 18.25 7.22 -14.56
N HIS A 31 18.39 7.13 -15.88
CA HIS A 31 17.45 7.70 -16.84
C HIS A 31 16.05 7.10 -16.58
N PHE A 32 15.40 7.56 -15.52
CA PHE A 32 13.98 7.31 -15.34
C PHE A 32 13.27 8.13 -16.39
N SER A 33 12.80 7.45 -17.43
CA SER A 33 12.13 8.09 -18.54
C SER A 33 10.98 8.93 -18.00
N LEU A 34 10.80 10.10 -18.62
CA LEU A 34 9.65 10.99 -18.49
C LEU A 34 8.32 10.22 -18.34
N LEU A 35 8.21 9.07 -19.02
CA LEU A 35 7.15 8.07 -18.90
C LEU A 35 6.75 7.75 -17.46
N TYR A 36 7.69 7.53 -16.54
CA TYR A 36 7.40 7.15 -15.15
C TYR A 36 6.75 8.28 -14.36
N LYS A 37 7.24 9.51 -14.55
CA LYS A 37 6.67 10.70 -13.90
C LYS A 37 5.25 10.93 -14.41
N PHE A 38 5.04 10.78 -15.72
CA PHE A 38 3.70 10.82 -16.32
C PHE A 38 2.79 9.70 -15.78
N ALA A 39 3.29 8.48 -15.70
CA ALA A 39 2.50 7.33 -15.28
C ALA A 39 2.06 7.46 -13.80
N ALA A 40 2.95 7.93 -12.92
CA ALA A 40 2.61 8.25 -11.53
C ALA A 40 1.61 9.41 -11.45
N PHE A 41 1.81 10.48 -12.23
CA PHE A 41 0.88 11.61 -12.28
C PHE A 41 -0.51 11.20 -12.74
N PHE A 42 -0.65 10.41 -13.81
CA PHE A 42 -1.96 9.95 -14.30
C PHE A 42 -2.64 8.97 -13.35
N LEU A 43 -1.89 8.17 -12.60
CA LEU A 43 -2.45 7.39 -11.50
C LEU A 43 -2.98 8.25 -10.37
N LEU A 44 -2.21 9.25 -10.00
CA LEU A 44 -2.62 10.18 -8.98
C LEU A 44 -3.92 10.86 -9.46
N LEU A 45 -3.92 11.40 -10.67
CA LEU A 45 -5.06 12.07 -11.28
C LEU A 45 -6.29 11.15 -11.38
N GLY A 46 -6.13 9.93 -11.86
CA GLY A 46 -7.22 8.97 -11.96
C GLY A 46 -7.79 8.56 -10.59
N ALA A 47 -6.95 8.47 -9.55
CA ALA A 47 -7.37 8.10 -8.21
C ALA A 47 -8.19 9.23 -7.60
N PHE A 48 -7.79 10.46 -7.90
CA PHE A 48 -8.56 11.65 -7.59
C PHE A 48 -9.92 11.69 -8.34
N PHE A 49 -9.95 11.39 -9.65
CA PHE A 49 -11.22 11.32 -10.39
C PHE A 49 -12.15 10.20 -9.90
N LEU A 50 -11.59 9.05 -9.49
CA LEU A 50 -12.33 7.95 -8.87
C LEU A 50 -12.97 8.35 -7.53
N LEU A 51 -12.29 9.20 -6.76
CA LEU A 51 -12.83 9.79 -5.53
C LEU A 51 -13.98 10.77 -5.83
N LEU A 52 -13.87 11.58 -6.89
CA LEU A 52 -14.89 12.56 -7.23
C LEU A 52 -16.19 11.94 -7.77
N LYS A 53 -16.11 10.87 -8.57
CA LYS A 53 -17.28 10.34 -9.28
C LYS A 53 -17.43 8.83 -9.11
N LYS A 54 -18.08 8.43 -8.02
CA LYS A 54 -18.35 7.02 -7.64
C LYS A 54 -18.95 6.16 -8.76
N SER A 55 -19.70 6.77 -9.69
CA SER A 55 -20.28 6.10 -10.87
C SER A 55 -19.21 5.56 -11.85
N TRP A 56 -18.08 6.25 -11.99
CA TRP A 56 -17.03 5.92 -12.98
C TRP A 56 -16.09 4.80 -12.52
N VAL A 57 -16.18 4.44 -11.24
CA VAL A 57 -15.36 3.39 -10.62
C VAL A 57 -15.48 2.06 -11.34
N LYS A 58 -16.66 1.73 -11.90
CA LYS A 58 -16.86 0.44 -12.59
C LYS A 58 -16.01 0.35 -13.87
N HIS A 59 -15.96 1.42 -14.66
CA HIS A 59 -15.27 1.43 -15.96
C HIS A 59 -13.75 1.60 -15.82
N LEU A 60 -13.30 2.38 -14.84
CA LEU A 60 -11.87 2.64 -14.62
C LEU A 60 -11.16 1.55 -13.80
N ARG A 61 -11.92 0.66 -13.14
CA ARG A 61 -11.37 -0.44 -12.33
C ARG A 61 -10.37 -1.34 -13.09
N PRO A 62 -10.66 -1.89 -14.28
CA PRO A 62 -9.71 -2.75 -14.98
C PRO A 62 -8.42 -2.02 -15.35
N PHE A 63 -8.52 -0.77 -15.78
CA PHE A 63 -7.35 0.07 -16.05
C PHE A 63 -6.48 0.25 -14.81
N TYR A 64 -7.11 0.60 -13.68
CA TYR A 64 -6.43 0.69 -12.38
C TYR A 64 -5.78 -0.63 -11.99
N TYR A 65 -6.49 -1.73 -12.13
CA TYR A 65 -6.00 -3.05 -11.75
C TYR A 65 -4.77 -3.43 -12.57
N ILE A 66 -4.81 -3.32 -13.90
CA ILE A 66 -3.68 -3.64 -14.78
C ILE A 66 -2.49 -2.74 -14.46
N PHE A 67 -2.74 -1.44 -14.29
CA PHE A 67 -1.69 -0.49 -14.00
C PHE A 67 -1.03 -0.75 -12.64
N PHE A 68 -1.83 -0.92 -11.58
CA PHE A 68 -1.30 -1.20 -10.24
C PHE A 68 -0.66 -2.57 -10.14
N LEU A 69 -1.16 -3.57 -10.86
CA LEU A 69 -0.53 -4.87 -10.96
C LEU A 69 0.84 -4.73 -11.64
N ALA A 70 0.96 -3.95 -12.72
CA ALA A 70 2.23 -3.67 -13.37
C ALA A 70 3.19 -2.95 -12.41
N LEU A 71 2.73 -1.93 -11.69
CA LEU A 71 3.53 -1.26 -10.65
C LEU A 71 3.96 -2.21 -9.54
N TRP A 72 3.07 -3.10 -9.10
CA TRP A 72 3.33 -4.06 -8.02
C TRP A 72 4.28 -5.18 -8.44
N LEU A 73 4.18 -5.65 -9.69
CA LEU A 73 5.09 -6.65 -10.27
C LEU A 73 6.46 -6.06 -10.59
N MET A 74 6.56 -4.75 -10.83
CA MET A 74 7.82 -4.12 -11.22
C MET A 74 8.94 -4.28 -10.16
N PRO A 75 8.70 -4.12 -8.84
CA PRO A 75 9.66 -4.53 -7.82
C PRO A 75 10.11 -5.99 -7.95
N PHE A 76 9.22 -6.93 -8.27
CA PHE A 76 9.63 -8.32 -8.45
C PHE A 76 10.49 -8.54 -9.70
N LEU A 77 10.21 -7.81 -10.79
CA LEU A 77 10.88 -7.98 -12.07
C LEU A 77 12.20 -7.21 -12.17
N ARG A 78 12.28 -6.01 -11.60
CA ARG A 78 13.41 -5.08 -11.77
C ARG A 78 14.13 -4.71 -10.48
N CYS A 79 13.58 -4.99 -9.29
CA CYS A 79 14.32 -4.73 -8.07
C CYS A 79 15.41 -5.78 -7.89
N ARG A 80 16.66 -5.32 -7.76
CA ARG A 80 17.81 -6.19 -7.41
C ARG A 80 17.56 -7.02 -6.14
N PHE A 81 16.77 -6.47 -5.22
CA PHE A 81 16.46 -7.07 -3.92
C PHE A 81 15.14 -7.87 -3.91
N LYS A 82 14.38 -7.93 -5.03
CA LYS A 82 13.09 -8.67 -5.21
C LYS A 82 12.20 -8.67 -3.96
N VAL A 83 12.21 -7.54 -3.25
CA VAL A 83 11.57 -7.38 -1.95
C VAL A 83 10.06 -7.27 -2.20
N PRO A 84 9.22 -7.96 -1.42
CA PRO A 84 7.78 -7.81 -1.54
C PRO A 84 7.40 -6.35 -1.35
N PHE A 85 6.41 -5.89 -2.12
CA PHE A 85 5.94 -4.50 -2.15
C PHE A 85 5.87 -3.81 -0.76
N LEU A 86 5.41 -4.54 0.26
CA LEU A 86 5.27 -4.03 1.62
C LEU A 86 6.60 -3.63 2.29
N PHE A 87 7.67 -4.36 1.99
CA PHE A 87 8.99 -4.20 2.61
C PHE A 87 9.92 -3.26 1.84
N CYS A 88 9.44 -2.63 0.75
CA CYS A 88 10.24 -1.65 0.01
C CYS A 88 10.68 -0.43 0.86
N HIS A 89 10.17 -0.23 2.09
CA HIS A 89 10.67 0.84 2.98
C HIS A 89 12.06 0.54 3.54
N ALA A 90 12.34 -0.74 3.77
CA ALA A 90 13.59 -1.22 4.33
C ALA A 90 14.62 -1.48 3.21
N CYS A 91 14.22 -1.36 1.94
CA CYS A 91 15.10 -1.57 0.81
C CYS A 91 16.09 -0.41 0.68
N PRO A 92 17.40 -0.67 0.76
CA PRO A 92 18.41 0.38 0.68
C PRO A 92 18.66 0.91 -0.73
N GLY A 93 18.21 0.18 -1.75
CA GLY A 93 18.37 0.58 -3.13
C GLY A 93 17.46 1.75 -3.49
N LYS A 94 18.04 2.83 -4.01
CA LYS A 94 17.30 3.90 -4.69
C LYS A 94 16.70 3.32 -5.98
N CYS A 95 15.42 2.98 -5.98
CA CYS A 95 14.69 2.54 -7.18
C CYS A 95 13.45 3.42 -7.40
N ALA A 96 12.90 3.44 -8.62
CA ALA A 96 11.70 4.24 -8.95
C ALA A 96 10.57 4.03 -7.94
N TRP A 97 10.38 2.78 -7.52
CA TRP A 97 9.33 2.47 -6.57
C TRP A 97 9.59 3.07 -5.19
N GLY A 98 10.82 3.02 -4.70
CA GLY A 98 11.21 3.67 -3.45
C GLY A 98 10.95 5.18 -3.48
N PHE A 99 11.11 5.81 -4.65
CA PHE A 99 10.82 7.22 -4.87
C PHE A 99 9.31 7.53 -4.87
N TYR A 100 8.50 6.88 -5.73
CA TYR A 100 7.06 7.17 -5.85
C TYR A 100 6.21 6.69 -4.67
N ARG A 101 6.71 5.74 -3.90
CA ARG A 101 6.08 5.21 -2.70
C ARG A 101 5.62 6.31 -1.73
N SER A 102 6.45 7.32 -1.47
CA SER A 102 6.13 8.38 -0.51
C SER A 102 4.89 9.17 -0.93
N SER A 103 4.65 9.30 -2.24
CA SER A 103 3.44 9.89 -2.80
C SER A 103 2.25 8.94 -2.80
N PHE A 104 2.46 7.63 -3.01
CA PHE A 104 1.36 6.65 -3.05
C PHE A 104 0.78 6.29 -1.69
N ILE A 105 1.59 6.22 -0.63
CA ILE A 105 1.11 5.82 0.71
C ILE A 105 0.04 6.78 1.25
N PRO A 106 0.23 8.11 1.24
CA PRO A 106 -0.81 9.06 1.67
C PRO A 106 -2.09 8.92 0.85
N VAL A 107 -1.98 8.67 -0.45
CA VAL A 107 -3.12 8.49 -1.34
C VAL A 107 -3.88 7.21 -1.00
N PHE A 108 -3.19 6.10 -0.75
CA PHE A 108 -3.84 4.86 -0.29
C PHE A 108 -4.48 5.03 1.09
N LEU A 109 -3.85 5.76 2.00
CA LEU A 109 -4.40 6.06 3.31
C LEU A 109 -5.69 6.88 3.16
N ALA A 110 -5.64 7.96 2.37
CA ALA A 110 -6.77 8.84 2.09
C ALA A 110 -7.93 8.08 1.43
N LEU A 111 -7.64 7.24 0.43
CA LEU A 111 -8.63 6.39 -0.21
C LEU A 111 -9.22 5.35 0.76
N ASN A 112 -8.49 4.94 1.79
CA ASN A 112 -9.02 3.99 2.77
C ASN A 112 -9.84 4.64 3.91
N LEU A 113 -9.72 5.96 4.12
CA LEU A 113 -10.56 6.67 5.10
C LEU A 113 -12.06 6.53 4.78
N ASP A 114 -12.43 6.48 3.49
CA ASP A 114 -13.81 6.16 3.08
C ASP A 114 -14.05 4.64 3.04
N ARG A 115 -14.32 4.05 4.20
CA ARG A 115 -14.73 2.63 4.33
C ARG A 115 -13.78 1.64 3.65
N ARG A 116 -12.47 1.87 3.75
CA ARG A 116 -11.42 1.01 3.17
C ARG A 116 -11.54 0.82 1.66
N PHE A 117 -11.96 1.85 0.94
CA PHE A 117 -12.24 1.75 -0.50
C PHE A 117 -11.05 1.19 -1.30
N TRP A 118 -9.83 1.61 -0.99
CA TRP A 118 -8.64 1.09 -1.67
C TRP A 118 -8.39 -0.39 -1.37
N CYS A 119 -8.24 -0.77 -0.11
CA CYS A 119 -7.99 -2.15 0.30
C CYS A 119 -9.10 -3.10 -0.18
N TRP A 120 -10.36 -2.64 -0.22
CA TRP A 120 -11.48 -3.45 -0.68
C TRP A 120 -11.63 -3.53 -2.19
N ARG A 121 -11.55 -2.42 -2.91
CA ARG A 121 -12.00 -2.40 -4.32
C ARG A 121 -10.89 -2.32 -5.34
N LEU A 122 -9.68 -1.94 -4.92
CA LEU A 122 -8.62 -1.58 -5.85
C LEU A 122 -7.28 -2.25 -5.55
N CYS A 123 -7.02 -2.67 -4.31
CA CYS A 123 -5.82 -3.40 -3.95
C CYS A 123 -5.74 -4.75 -4.69
N PRO A 124 -4.70 -5.00 -5.52
CA PRO A 124 -4.62 -6.22 -6.32
C PRO A 124 -4.49 -7.47 -5.43
N LEU A 125 -3.73 -7.39 -4.33
CA LEU A 125 -3.61 -8.49 -3.37
C LEU A 125 -4.97 -8.85 -2.74
N GLY A 126 -5.75 -7.85 -2.33
CA GLY A 126 -7.09 -8.08 -1.78
C GLY A 126 -8.05 -8.72 -2.80
N GLN A 127 -7.95 -8.33 -4.08
CA GLN A 127 -8.74 -8.91 -5.16
C GLN A 127 -8.34 -10.36 -5.49
N ILE A 128 -7.03 -10.65 -5.51
CA ILE A 128 -6.53 -12.02 -5.66
C ILE A 128 -7.02 -12.88 -4.50
N GLN A 129 -6.87 -12.40 -3.26
CA GLN A 129 -7.34 -13.10 -2.07
C GLN A 129 -8.84 -13.36 -2.10
N ASP A 130 -9.67 -12.41 -2.52
CA ASP A 130 -11.12 -12.61 -2.65
C ASP A 130 -11.49 -13.68 -3.68
N LYS A 131 -10.76 -13.75 -4.81
CA LYS A 131 -10.99 -14.76 -5.85
C LYS A 131 -10.52 -16.15 -5.43
N VAL A 132 -9.43 -16.18 -4.66
CA VAL A 132 -8.77 -17.41 -4.21
C VAL A 132 -9.44 -18.00 -2.97
N PHE A 133 -10.05 -17.16 -2.13
CA PHE A 133 -10.71 -17.58 -0.90
C PHE A 133 -11.88 -18.52 -1.21
N ARG A 134 -11.77 -19.78 -0.75
CA ARG A 134 -12.77 -20.83 -0.99
C ARG A 134 -13.79 -21.00 0.14
N GLY A 135 -13.97 -19.98 0.99
CA GLY A 135 -14.95 -20.08 2.08
C GLY A 135 -14.55 -21.08 3.15
N SER A 136 -13.26 -21.18 3.48
CA SER A 136 -12.81 -22.01 4.60
C SER A 136 -13.55 -21.60 5.87
N GLY A 137 -14.29 -22.53 6.48
CA GLY A 137 -15.02 -22.34 7.74
C GLY A 137 -14.10 -22.17 8.96
N VAL A 138 -12.85 -21.76 8.73
CA VAL A 138 -11.86 -21.49 9.77
C VAL A 138 -12.26 -20.18 10.43
N SER A 139 -12.76 -20.29 11.66
CA SER A 139 -12.97 -19.13 12.52
C SER A 139 -11.61 -18.57 12.91
N VAL A 140 -11.43 -17.26 12.66
CA VAL A 140 -10.22 -16.59 13.11
C VAL A 140 -10.35 -16.38 14.62
N PRO A 141 -9.35 -16.76 15.44
CA PRO A 141 -9.41 -16.51 16.87
C PRO A 141 -9.53 -15.01 17.13
N ALA A 142 -10.31 -14.63 18.14
CA ALA A 142 -10.51 -13.23 18.52
C ALA A 142 -9.18 -12.49 18.77
N GLN A 143 -8.18 -13.23 19.27
CA GLN A 143 -6.82 -12.74 19.55
C GLN A 143 -6.06 -12.29 18.30
N ALA A 144 -6.41 -12.77 17.10
CA ALA A 144 -5.78 -12.29 15.86
C ALA A 144 -5.98 -10.78 15.65
N GLY A 145 -6.98 -10.18 16.32
CA GLY A 145 -7.12 -8.72 16.39
C GLY A 145 -5.89 -7.99 16.94
N TYR A 146 -5.13 -8.61 17.85
CA TYR A 146 -3.91 -8.01 18.42
C TYR A 146 -2.80 -7.83 17.39
N LEU A 147 -2.76 -8.68 16.36
CA LEU A 147 -1.73 -8.64 15.33
C LEU A 147 -1.71 -7.29 14.59
N ARG A 148 -2.88 -6.67 14.42
CA ARG A 148 -3.02 -5.33 13.81
C ARG A 148 -2.21 -4.28 14.57
N TYR A 149 -2.32 -4.29 15.89
CA TYR A 149 -1.63 -3.34 16.78
C TYR A 149 -0.13 -3.59 16.78
N VAL A 150 0.28 -4.86 16.80
CA VAL A 150 1.70 -5.25 16.73
C VAL A 150 2.33 -4.74 15.42
N VAL A 151 1.66 -4.94 14.28
CA VAL A 151 2.15 -4.48 12.97
C VAL A 151 2.23 -2.96 12.90
N LEU A 152 1.23 -2.24 13.43
CA LEU A 152 1.25 -0.78 13.48
C LEU A 152 2.35 -0.24 14.40
N LEU A 153 2.47 -0.79 15.61
CA LEU A 153 3.53 -0.42 16.55
C LEU A 153 4.90 -0.67 15.93
N PHE A 154 5.11 -1.84 15.32
CA PHE A 154 6.32 -2.16 14.61
C PHE A 154 6.61 -1.15 13.49
N THR A 155 5.58 -0.78 12.70
CA THR A 155 5.71 0.23 11.64
C THR A 155 6.12 1.59 12.19
N VAL A 156 5.52 2.03 13.30
CA VAL A 156 5.84 3.29 13.98
C VAL A 156 7.26 3.25 14.54
N LEU A 157 7.68 2.17 15.21
CA LEU A 157 9.02 2.02 15.75
C LEU A 157 10.09 2.04 14.66
N VAL A 158 9.88 1.30 13.56
CA VAL A 158 10.81 1.31 12.41
C VAL A 158 10.95 2.70 11.81
N LEU A 159 9.85 3.47 11.74
CA LEU A 159 9.86 4.84 11.26
C LEU A 159 10.54 5.80 12.25
N ALA A 160 10.18 5.75 13.53
CA ALA A 160 10.65 6.66 14.57
C ALA A 160 12.14 6.47 14.88
N LEU A 161 12.61 5.22 14.92
CA LEU A 161 14.01 4.91 15.19
C LEU A 161 14.93 5.12 13.97
N GLY A 162 14.38 5.56 12.83
CA GLY A 162 15.16 5.74 11.61
C GLY A 162 15.84 4.46 11.12
N LEU A 163 15.35 3.29 11.56
CA LEU A 163 15.95 1.99 11.27
C LEU A 163 16.00 1.70 9.76
N SER A 164 15.21 2.43 8.96
CA SER A 164 15.27 2.44 7.49
C SER A 164 16.69 2.63 6.94
N HIS A 165 17.54 3.41 7.63
CA HIS A 165 18.92 3.66 7.18
C HIS A 165 19.88 2.51 7.52
N THR A 166 19.66 1.83 8.65
CA THR A 166 20.47 0.69 9.11
C THR A 166 20.22 -0.62 8.34
N TYR A 167 19.08 -0.75 7.65
CA TYR A 167 18.79 -1.92 6.80
C TYR A 167 19.69 -2.02 5.54
N LYS A 168 20.60 -1.07 5.31
CA LYS A 168 21.52 -1.04 4.16
C LYS A 168 22.46 -2.25 4.03
N ALA A 169 22.81 -2.90 5.13
CA ALA A 169 23.85 -3.93 5.13
C ALA A 169 23.34 -5.38 5.31
N ALA A 170 22.10 -5.59 5.75
CA ALA A 170 21.65 -6.91 6.23
C ALA A 170 20.70 -7.67 5.28
N TYR A 171 20.34 -7.11 4.12
CA TYR A 171 19.42 -7.75 3.18
C TYR A 171 20.14 -8.79 2.30
N VAL A 172 20.58 -9.88 2.93
CA VAL A 172 20.82 -11.15 2.23
C VAL A 172 19.46 -11.84 2.12
N TYR A 173 19.14 -12.39 0.95
CA TYR A 173 17.97 -13.23 0.75
C TYR A 173 18.10 -14.48 1.61
N SER A 174 17.71 -14.39 2.88
CA SER A 174 17.61 -15.56 3.73
C SER A 174 16.41 -16.37 3.25
N ALA A 175 16.56 -17.68 3.15
CA ALA A 175 15.44 -18.60 2.89
C ALA A 175 14.26 -18.32 3.82
N LEU A 176 14.54 -17.81 5.02
CA LEU A 176 13.56 -17.35 6.00
C LEU A 176 12.65 -16.21 5.50
N SER A 177 13.18 -15.20 4.79
CA SER A 177 12.37 -14.08 4.27
C SER A 177 11.39 -14.54 3.17
N LEU A 178 11.86 -15.42 2.28
CA LEU A 178 11.03 -16.06 1.25
C LEU A 178 10.00 -16.99 1.89
N GLY A 179 10.43 -17.81 2.85
CA GLY A 179 9.54 -18.70 3.61
C GLY A 179 8.44 -17.93 4.32
N LEU A 180 8.77 -16.81 4.96
CA LEU A 180 7.79 -15.92 5.59
C LEU A 180 6.83 -15.34 4.56
N LEU A 181 7.32 -14.87 3.40
CA LEU A 181 6.45 -14.38 2.33
C LEU A 181 5.46 -15.46 1.87
N PHE A 182 5.95 -16.66 1.56
CA PHE A 182 5.10 -17.77 1.14
C PHE A 182 4.14 -18.21 2.23
N PHE A 183 4.56 -18.18 3.50
CA PHE A 183 3.70 -18.46 4.63
C PHE A 183 2.59 -17.42 4.77
N LEU A 184 2.89 -16.12 4.64
CA LEU A 184 1.88 -15.06 4.70
C LEU A 184 0.93 -15.11 3.50
N LEU A 185 1.44 -15.40 2.30
CA LEU A 185 0.63 -15.62 1.11
C LEU A 185 -0.20 -16.91 1.22
N GLY A 186 0.36 -17.98 1.78
CA GLY A 186 -0.31 -19.27 2.03
C GLY A 186 -1.41 -19.15 3.09
N GLY A 187 -1.14 -18.42 4.18
CA GLY A 187 -2.13 -18.07 5.19
C GLY A 187 -3.28 -17.22 4.64
N SER A 188 -3.07 -16.56 3.51
CA SER A 188 -4.12 -15.79 2.82
C SER A 188 -5.20 -16.65 2.16
N PHE A 189 -4.98 -17.95 2.00
CA PHE A 189 -5.98 -18.87 1.46
C PHE A 189 -7.03 -19.27 2.51
N PHE A 190 -6.66 -19.26 3.80
CA PHE A 190 -7.51 -19.77 4.89
C PHE A 190 -8.40 -18.70 5.54
N VAL A 191 -8.04 -17.43 5.38
CA VAL A 191 -8.75 -16.33 6.02
C VAL A 191 -8.95 -15.23 4.99
N ARG A 192 -10.21 -14.84 4.78
CA ARG A 192 -10.56 -13.81 3.81
C ARG A 192 -9.77 -12.53 4.10
N ARG A 193 -8.97 -12.11 3.12
CA ARG A 193 -8.18 -10.87 3.16
C ARG A 193 -7.23 -10.75 4.36
N SER A 194 -6.69 -11.86 4.86
CA SER A 194 -5.83 -11.87 6.06
C SER A 194 -4.69 -10.86 5.99
N PHE A 195 -4.05 -10.73 4.83
CA PHE A 195 -3.00 -9.75 4.61
C PHE A 195 -3.48 -8.31 4.78
N CYS A 196 -4.55 -7.93 4.07
CA CYS A 196 -5.07 -6.57 4.14
C CYS A 196 -5.59 -6.23 5.55
N THR A 197 -6.11 -7.20 6.28
CA THR A 197 -6.70 -6.99 7.61
C THR A 197 -5.64 -6.95 8.72
N TYR A 198 -4.66 -7.86 8.70
CA TYR A 198 -3.74 -8.05 9.84
C TYR A 198 -2.31 -7.61 9.60
N LEU A 199 -1.81 -7.71 8.36
CA LEU A 199 -0.39 -7.52 8.04
C LEU A 199 -0.11 -6.20 7.32
N CYS A 200 -1.10 -5.65 6.62
CA CYS A 200 -0.95 -4.40 5.91
C CYS A 200 -1.13 -3.23 6.89
N PRO A 201 -0.11 -2.37 7.11
CA PRO A 201 -0.24 -1.25 8.04
C PRO A 201 -1.32 -0.26 7.61
N VAL A 202 -1.50 -0.05 6.30
CA VAL A 202 -2.57 0.82 5.77
C VAL A 202 -3.96 0.24 6.09
N GLY A 203 -4.13 -1.07 5.91
CA GLY A 203 -5.37 -1.75 6.26
C GLY A 203 -5.62 -1.72 7.76
N ALA A 204 -4.67 -2.20 8.56
CA ALA A 204 -4.74 -2.19 10.03
C ALA A 204 -5.08 -0.80 10.61
N PHE A 205 -4.47 0.27 10.09
CA PHE A 205 -4.81 1.63 10.52
C PHE A 205 -6.27 1.99 10.19
N SER A 206 -6.70 1.69 8.97
CA SER A 206 -8.07 1.96 8.51
C SER A 206 -9.11 1.17 9.31
N ASP A 207 -8.77 -0.05 9.74
CA ASP A 207 -9.58 -0.88 10.62
C ASP A 207 -9.82 -0.20 11.98
N LEU A 208 -8.76 0.31 12.60
CA LEU A 208 -8.83 1.00 13.88
C LEU A 208 -9.64 2.29 13.79
N VAL A 209 -9.42 3.09 12.74
CA VAL A 209 -10.17 4.34 12.53
C VAL A 209 -11.67 4.08 12.43
N LEU A 210 -12.07 3.03 11.69
CA LEU A 210 -13.48 2.67 11.56
C LEU A 210 -14.07 2.11 12.87
N GLU A 211 -13.27 1.37 13.63
CA GLU A 211 -13.69 0.87 14.94
C GLU A 211 -13.98 2.03 15.92
N VAL A 212 -13.09 3.03 15.95
CA VAL A 212 -13.27 4.25 16.76
C VAL A 212 -14.48 5.05 16.29
N GLU A 213 -14.68 5.23 14.97
CA GLU A 213 -15.86 5.93 14.44
C GLU A 213 -17.17 5.22 14.82
N ASN A 214 -17.20 3.88 14.78
CA ASN A 214 -18.37 3.11 15.15
C ASN A 214 -18.66 3.16 16.65
N LYS A 215 -17.63 3.24 17.51
CA LYS A 215 -17.79 3.45 18.95
C LYS A 215 -18.29 4.85 19.28
N ALA A 216 -17.83 5.87 18.56
CA ALA A 216 -18.24 7.27 18.78
C ALA A 216 -19.68 7.58 18.35
N LYS A 217 -20.31 6.72 17.53
CA LYS A 217 -21.72 6.87 17.09
C LYS A 217 -22.73 6.15 18.00
N LYS A 218 -22.25 5.30 18.90
CA LYS A 218 -23.08 4.62 19.89
C LYS A 218 -23.19 5.49 21.14
#